data_AF-A0A940R8R9-F1
#
_entry.id   AF-A0A940R8R9-F1
#
_cell.length_a   1.000
_cell.length_b   1.000
_cell.length_c   1.000
_cell.angle_alpha   90.00
_cell.angle_beta   90.00
_cell.angle_gamma   90.00
#
_symmetry.space_group_name_H-M   'P 1'
#
loop_
_entity.id
_entity.type
_entity.pdbx_description
1 polymer ?
#
loop_
_entity_poly.entity_id
_entity_poly.type
_entity_poly.pdbx_seq_one_letter_code
_entity_poly.pdbx_strand_id
1 'polypeptide(L)'
;RGARIVNIASIGGLVPVPHLAPYCTGKFALVGYSQTLRAELMRKGIYVTTACPGLMRTGSIDHAKFKGQIKKEYAWFSAISSMPLITTSAERAARQIVDATKIGQAEVTVQVSTKIAAIMQAHFPDLFSDFIALANLVLPGPGAPNNPAVEGKDAHSAVSPSVITTLSQRAATRNNERPDA
;
A
#
# COMPACT_ATOMS: atom_id res chain seq x y z
N ARG A 1 -4.75 15.09 28.77
CA ARG A 1 -4.36 14.50 27.46
C ARG A 1 -5.66 14.25 26.68
N GLY A 2 -5.78 14.71 25.43
CA GLY A 2 -6.98 14.50 24.61
C GLY A 2 -7.06 13.10 24.00
N ALA A 3 -8.25 12.67 23.58
CA ALA A 3 -8.43 11.38 22.91
C ALA A 3 -7.81 11.40 21.50
N ARG A 4 -7.50 10.21 20.98
CA ARG A 4 -6.79 10.05 19.70
C ARG A 4 -7.42 8.94 18.88
N ILE A 5 -7.60 9.19 17.58
CA ILE A 5 -8.08 8.23 16.60
C ILE A 5 -6.99 8.11 15.53
N VAL A 6 -6.68 6.87 15.13
CA VAL A 6 -5.78 6.61 14.01
C VAL A 6 -6.52 5.77 12.98
N ASN A 7 -6.59 6.26 11.74
CA ASN A 7 -7.17 5.54 10.61
C ASN A 7 -6.06 5.04 9.70
N ILE A 8 -6.05 3.74 9.40
CA ILE A 8 -5.04 3.11 8.53
C ILE A 8 -5.53 3.11 7.08
N ALA A 9 -5.11 4.12 6.34
CA ALA A 9 -5.33 4.26 4.91
C ALA A 9 -4.25 3.49 4.11
N SER A 10 -3.70 4.13 3.08
CA SER A 10 -2.68 3.60 2.18
C SER A 10 -2.16 4.74 1.29
N ILE A 11 -1.01 4.58 0.66
CA ILE A 11 -0.60 5.44 -0.46
C ILE A 11 -1.65 5.43 -1.58
N GLY A 12 -2.38 4.32 -1.75
CA GLY A 12 -3.51 4.23 -2.68
C GLY A 12 -4.70 5.12 -2.33
N GLY A 13 -4.69 5.79 -1.17
CA GLY A 13 -5.64 6.85 -0.82
C GLY A 13 -5.16 8.26 -1.13
N LEU A 14 -3.95 8.40 -1.69
CA LEU A 14 -3.36 9.67 -2.10
C LEU A 14 -3.00 9.69 -3.58
N VAL A 15 -2.69 8.54 -4.18
CA VAL A 15 -2.35 8.42 -5.60
C VAL A 15 -3.08 7.24 -6.25
N PRO A 16 -3.40 7.31 -7.55
CA PRO A 16 -3.95 6.17 -8.28
C PRO A 16 -2.90 5.07 -8.44
N VAL A 17 -3.34 3.82 -8.28
CA VAL A 17 -2.52 2.64 -8.54
C VAL A 17 -3.28 1.72 -9.50
N PRO A 18 -2.73 1.42 -10.69
CA PRO A 18 -3.37 0.50 -11.62
C PRO A 18 -3.69 -0.85 -10.99
N HIS A 19 -4.74 -1.50 -11.49
CA HIS A 19 -5.25 -2.81 -11.03
C HIS A 19 -5.83 -2.81 -9.61
N LEU A 20 -5.78 -1.68 -8.89
CA LEU A 20 -6.29 -1.54 -7.52
C LEU A 20 -7.46 -0.55 -7.42
N ALA A 21 -8.21 -0.31 -8.49
CA ALA A 21 -9.25 0.75 -8.52
C ALA A 21 -10.24 0.69 -7.33
N PRO A 22 -10.88 -0.45 -6.99
CA PRO A 22 -11.78 -0.50 -5.82
C PRO A 22 -11.05 -0.23 -4.50
N TYR A 23 -9.83 -0.73 -4.37
CA TYR A 23 -8.99 -0.51 -3.19
C TYR A 23 -8.61 0.96 -3.05
N CYS A 24 -8.12 1.58 -4.12
CA CYS A 24 -7.76 3.00 -4.16
C CYS A 24 -8.97 3.86 -3.83
N THR A 25 -10.12 3.65 -4.47
CA THR A 25 -11.36 4.39 -4.19
C THR A 25 -11.72 4.35 -2.70
N GLY A 26 -11.70 3.16 -2.09
CA GLY A 26 -11.97 3.03 -0.65
C GLY A 26 -10.94 3.74 0.23
N LYS A 27 -9.67 3.73 -0.15
CA LYS A 27 -8.60 4.43 0.59
C LYS A 27 -8.64 5.94 0.41
N PHE A 28 -8.99 6.47 -0.76
CA PHE A 28 -9.24 7.89 -0.99
C PHE A 28 -10.42 8.38 -0.15
N ALA A 29 -11.52 7.61 -0.15
CA ALA A 29 -12.68 7.90 0.70
C ALA A 29 -12.31 7.94 2.19
N LEU A 30 -11.49 6.98 2.66
CA LEU A 30 -11.02 6.97 4.05
C LEU A 30 -10.13 8.17 4.38
N VAL A 31 -9.27 8.62 3.46
CA VAL A 31 -8.44 9.82 3.66
C VAL A 31 -9.33 11.06 3.80
N GLY A 32 -10.26 11.28 2.86
CA GLY A 32 -11.19 12.41 2.92
C GLY A 32 -12.05 12.39 4.19
N TYR A 33 -12.60 11.23 4.54
CA TYR A 33 -13.35 11.04 5.79
C TYR A 33 -12.52 11.38 7.03
N SER A 34 -11.27 10.94 7.08
CA SER A 34 -10.39 11.18 8.23
C SER A 34 -10.01 12.66 8.38
N GLN A 35 -9.82 13.37 7.26
CA GLN A 35 -9.55 14.81 7.25
C GLN A 35 -10.77 15.61 7.75
N THR A 36 -11.97 15.27 7.29
CA THR A 36 -13.22 15.87 7.78
C THR A 36 -13.42 15.60 9.27
N LEU A 37 -13.26 14.34 9.69
CA LEU A 37 -13.42 13.93 11.09
C LEU A 37 -12.43 14.66 12.00
N ARG A 38 -11.19 14.88 11.55
CA ARG A 38 -10.22 15.70 12.28
C ARG A 38 -10.78 17.09 12.52
N ALA A 39 -11.19 17.79 11.45
CA ALA A 39 -11.66 19.16 11.52
C ALA A 39 -12.85 19.32 12.48
N GLU A 40 -13.82 18.41 12.41
CA GLU A 40 -15.01 18.43 13.26
C GLU A 40 -14.69 18.13 14.74
N LEU A 41 -13.79 17.18 14.99
CA LEU A 41 -13.47 16.72 16.34
C LEU A 41 -12.45 17.59 17.09
N MET A 42 -11.74 18.51 16.40
CA MET A 42 -10.77 19.41 17.05
C MET A 42 -11.40 20.22 18.19
N ARG A 43 -12.66 20.65 18.07
CA ARG A 43 -13.38 21.38 19.13
C ARG A 43 -13.58 20.56 20.41
N LYS A 44 -13.55 19.23 20.31
CA LYS A 44 -13.65 18.29 21.43
C LYS A 44 -12.28 17.88 21.98
N GLY A 45 -11.19 18.44 21.46
CA GLY A 45 -9.82 18.06 21.83
C GLY A 45 -9.45 16.63 21.41
N ILE A 46 -10.13 16.07 20.40
CA ILE A 46 -9.84 14.74 19.86
C ILE A 46 -9.02 14.89 18.59
N TYR A 47 -7.86 14.24 18.54
CA TYR A 47 -6.95 14.31 17.40
C TYR A 47 -7.14 13.09 16.50
N VAL A 48 -7.33 13.31 15.21
CA VAL A 48 -7.39 12.25 14.21
C VAL A 48 -6.11 12.26 13.38
N THR A 49 -5.46 11.11 13.27
CA THR A 49 -4.27 10.87 12.44
C THR A 49 -4.61 9.88 11.32
N THR A 50 -4.37 10.28 10.09
CA THR A 50 -4.52 9.41 8.91
C THR A 50 -3.16 8.81 8.55
N ALA A 51 -3.02 7.49 8.62
CA ALA A 51 -1.80 6.81 8.23
C ALA A 51 -1.88 6.33 6.78
N CYS A 52 -0.97 6.79 5.93
CA CYS A 52 -0.89 6.43 4.50
C CYS A 52 0.41 5.68 4.21
N PRO A 53 0.55 4.41 4.65
CA PRO A 53 1.73 3.61 4.33
C PRO A 53 1.76 3.27 2.83
N GLY A 54 2.95 3.28 2.23
CA GLY A 54 3.19 2.62 0.95
C GLY A 54 3.38 1.12 1.09
N LEU A 55 3.99 0.49 0.08
CA LEU A 55 4.29 -0.94 0.10
C LEU A 55 5.14 -1.32 1.31
N MET A 56 4.80 -2.45 1.91
CA MET A 56 5.42 -2.97 3.12
C MET A 56 5.88 -4.40 2.90
N ARG A 57 7.09 -4.72 3.34
CA ARG A 57 7.58 -6.09 3.40
C ARG A 57 6.94 -6.74 4.61
N THR A 58 5.78 -7.36 4.40
CA THR A 58 5.06 -8.08 5.47
C THR A 58 4.94 -9.58 5.21
N GLY A 59 4.87 -10.01 3.96
CA GLY A 59 4.46 -11.36 3.56
C GLY A 59 3.03 -11.44 3.03
N SER A 60 2.25 -10.36 3.18
CA SER A 60 0.84 -10.25 2.76
C SER A 60 0.57 -10.54 1.27
N ILE A 61 1.59 -10.48 0.42
CA ILE A 61 1.44 -10.77 -1.01
C ILE A 61 0.96 -12.20 -1.26
N ASP A 62 1.36 -13.17 -0.44
CA ASP A 62 0.95 -14.56 -0.58
C ASP A 62 -0.53 -14.76 -0.20
N HIS A 63 -1.11 -13.83 0.56
CA HIS A 63 -2.52 -13.82 0.95
C HIS A 63 -3.38 -12.87 0.10
N ALA A 64 -2.76 -12.11 -0.81
CA ALA A 64 -3.47 -11.23 -1.72
C ALA A 64 -4.16 -12.04 -2.82
N LYS A 65 -5.33 -11.59 -3.26
CA LYS A 65 -6.08 -12.22 -4.35
C LYS A 65 -5.74 -11.58 -5.69
N PHE A 66 -5.28 -12.38 -6.63
CA PHE A 66 -4.92 -11.98 -7.99
C PHE A 66 -5.94 -12.49 -9.00
N LYS A 67 -6.20 -11.72 -10.06
CA LYS A 67 -7.11 -12.07 -11.16
C LYS A 67 -6.47 -11.67 -12.49
N GLY A 68 -6.98 -12.20 -13.60
CA GLY A 68 -6.47 -11.87 -14.94
C GLY A 68 -5.26 -12.72 -15.30
N GLN A 69 -4.16 -12.10 -15.69
CA GLN A 69 -2.89 -12.78 -15.97
C GLN A 69 -2.14 -13.08 -14.66
N ILE A 70 -2.73 -13.93 -13.80
CA ILE A 70 -2.34 -14.18 -12.40
C ILE A 70 -0.83 -14.27 -12.19
N LYS A 71 -0.12 -15.09 -12.98
CA LYS A 71 1.33 -15.26 -12.85
C LYS A 71 2.12 -13.98 -13.10
N LYS A 72 1.72 -13.18 -14.10
CA LYS A 72 2.38 -11.91 -14.43
C LYS A 72 2.06 -10.83 -13.40
N GLU A 73 0.81 -10.77 -12.94
CA GLU A 73 0.37 -9.86 -11.87
C GLU A 73 1.14 -10.11 -10.59
N TYR A 74 1.23 -11.37 -10.17
CA TYR A 74 1.98 -11.78 -9.00
C TYR A 74 3.48 -11.43 -9.15
N ALA A 75 4.09 -11.78 -10.29
CA ALA A 75 5.51 -11.52 -10.53
C ALA A 75 5.86 -10.02 -10.48
N TRP A 76 5.08 -9.18 -11.16
CA TRP A 76 5.25 -7.73 -11.13
C TRP A 76 5.08 -7.19 -9.71
N PHE A 77 4.00 -7.56 -9.02
CA PHE A 77 3.70 -7.05 -7.69
C PHE A 77 4.74 -7.51 -6.65
N SER A 78 5.25 -8.73 -6.78
CA SER A 78 6.32 -9.29 -5.94
C SER A 78 7.65 -8.56 -6.13
N ALA A 79 7.98 -8.22 -7.38
CA ALA A 79 9.18 -7.46 -7.70
C ALA A 79 9.16 -6.07 -7.04
N ILE A 80 8.09 -5.29 -7.23
CA ILE A 80 7.99 -3.94 -6.64
C ILE A 80 7.90 -3.97 -5.11
N SER A 81 7.23 -4.98 -4.55
CA SER A 81 7.07 -5.15 -3.09
C SER A 81 8.35 -5.58 -2.37
N SER A 82 9.38 -5.92 -3.14
CA SER A 82 10.69 -6.32 -2.61
C SER A 82 11.77 -5.26 -2.78
N MET A 83 11.50 -4.16 -3.48
CA MET A 83 12.48 -3.10 -3.74
C MET A 83 12.78 -2.26 -2.48
N PRO A 84 14.06 -2.13 -2.04
CA PRO A 84 14.43 -1.44 -0.80
C PRO A 84 14.02 0.03 -0.70
N LEU A 85 13.94 0.74 -1.82
CA LEU A 85 13.59 2.17 -1.88
C LEU A 85 12.07 2.43 -1.93
N ILE A 86 11.30 1.41 -2.27
CA ILE A 86 9.84 1.49 -2.41
C ILE A 86 9.16 0.97 -1.14
N THR A 87 9.81 0.03 -0.45
CA THR A 87 9.18 -0.73 0.62
C THR A 87 9.78 -0.45 2.01
N THR A 88 8.96 -0.58 3.04
CA THR A 88 9.36 -0.44 4.46
C THR A 88 9.02 -1.71 5.24
N SER A 89 9.57 -1.87 6.44
CA SER A 89 9.17 -2.97 7.34
C SER A 89 7.91 -2.61 8.12
N ALA A 90 7.16 -3.64 8.57
CA ALA A 90 5.99 -3.47 9.41
C ALA A 90 6.28 -2.68 10.69
N GLU A 91 7.40 -3.00 11.35
CA GLU A 91 7.80 -2.41 12.63
C GLU A 91 8.19 -0.94 12.47
N ARG A 92 8.88 -0.59 11.38
CA ARG A 92 9.21 0.81 11.09
C ARG A 92 7.96 1.63 10.81
N ALA A 93 7.03 1.09 10.01
CA ALA A 93 5.74 1.74 9.75
C ALA A 93 4.95 1.92 11.04
N ALA A 94 4.80 0.87 11.84
CA ALA A 94 4.09 0.91 13.11
C ALA A 94 4.68 1.96 14.07
N ARG A 95 6.01 2.02 14.22
CA ARG A 95 6.67 3.02 15.06
C ARG A 95 6.33 4.44 14.62
N GLN A 96 6.47 4.74 13.32
CA GLN A 96 6.18 6.08 12.80
C GLN A 96 4.71 6.46 12.93
N ILE A 97 3.78 5.51 12.71
CA ILE A 97 2.34 5.74 12.87
C ILE A 97 2.01 6.04 14.32
N VAL A 98 2.57 5.27 15.26
CA VAL A 98 2.38 5.49 16.71
C VAL A 98 2.94 6.84 17.12
N ASP A 99 4.13 7.21 16.65
CA ASP A 99 4.77 8.49 17.02
C ASP A 99 3.99 9.69 16.46
N ALA A 100 3.52 9.62 15.21
CA ALA A 100 2.63 10.61 14.61
C ALA A 100 1.31 10.75 15.38
N THR A 101 0.74 9.62 15.81
CA THR A 101 -0.50 9.59 16.60
C THR A 101 -0.28 10.26 17.95
N LYS A 102 0.85 9.99 18.64
CA LYS A 102 1.19 10.59 19.96
C LYS A 102 1.26 12.11 19.91
N ILE A 103 1.75 12.70 18.82
CA ILE A 103 1.84 14.16 18.65
C ILE A 103 0.59 14.78 17.99
N GLY A 104 -0.37 13.95 17.54
CA GLY A 104 -1.61 14.43 16.93
C GLY A 104 -1.43 14.97 15.51
N GLN A 105 -0.43 14.46 14.79
CA GLN A 105 -0.20 14.78 13.39
C GLN A 105 -1.43 14.45 12.54
N ALA A 106 -1.79 15.32 11.58
CA ALA A 106 -2.99 15.11 10.76
C ALA A 106 -2.84 13.89 9.83
N GLU A 107 -1.68 13.74 9.22
CA GLU A 107 -1.39 12.67 8.26
C GLU A 107 0.06 12.21 8.40
N VAL A 108 0.29 10.90 8.28
CA VAL A 108 1.62 10.29 8.29
C VAL A 108 1.82 9.36 7.10
N THR A 109 2.81 9.70 6.28
CA THR A 109 3.27 8.90 5.14
C THR A 109 4.68 8.40 5.45
N VAL A 110 4.85 7.07 5.49
CA VAL A 110 5.99 6.39 6.15
C VAL A 110 7.27 6.44 5.30
N GLN A 111 7.15 6.39 3.98
CA GLN A 111 8.27 6.31 3.04
C GLN A 111 8.53 7.66 2.35
N VAL A 112 9.78 7.93 1.98
CA VAL A 112 10.13 9.16 1.23
C VAL A 112 9.57 9.10 -0.19
N SER A 113 9.65 7.94 -0.84
CA SER A 113 9.10 7.72 -2.19
C SER A 113 7.59 7.97 -2.24
N THR A 114 6.84 7.56 -1.21
CA THR A 114 5.40 7.77 -1.13
C THR A 114 5.04 9.22 -0.85
N LYS A 115 5.85 9.95 -0.06
CA LYS A 115 5.71 11.40 0.09
C LYS A 115 5.91 12.13 -1.24
N ILE A 116 6.96 11.78 -1.98
CA ILE A 116 7.23 12.38 -3.30
C ILE A 116 6.05 12.13 -4.24
N ALA A 117 5.56 10.89 -4.33
CA ALA A 117 4.41 10.57 -5.17
C ALA A 117 3.15 11.35 -4.78
N ALA A 118 2.85 11.45 -3.48
CA ALA A 118 1.71 12.22 -2.98
C ALA A 118 1.84 13.72 -3.31
N ILE A 119 3.03 14.30 -3.15
CA ILE A 119 3.32 15.71 -3.51
C ILE A 119 3.16 15.90 -5.02
N MET A 120 3.69 15.00 -5.84
CA MET A 120 3.56 15.06 -7.29
C MET A 120 2.09 15.01 -7.72
N GLN A 121 1.31 14.08 -7.17
CA GLN A 121 -0.12 13.99 -7.45
C GLN A 121 -0.90 15.24 -6.99
N ALA A 122 -0.50 15.84 -5.87
CA ALA A 122 -1.17 17.02 -5.33
C ALA A 122 -0.88 18.30 -6.14
N HIS A 123 0.34 18.45 -6.66
CA HIS A 123 0.76 19.66 -7.38
C HIS A 123 0.71 19.54 -8.91
N PHE A 124 0.83 18.33 -9.45
CA PHE A 124 0.88 18.06 -10.88
C PHE A 124 -0.05 16.88 -11.24
N PRO A 125 -1.36 16.99 -10.96
CA PRO A 125 -2.30 15.87 -11.09
C PRO A 125 -2.37 15.32 -12.52
N ASP A 126 -2.38 16.18 -13.54
CA ASP A 126 -2.46 15.75 -14.95
C ASP A 126 -1.19 15.01 -15.37
N LEU A 127 0.00 15.57 -15.07
CA LEU A 127 1.28 14.94 -15.36
C LEU A 127 1.43 13.58 -14.65
N PHE A 128 1.01 13.52 -13.39
CA PHE A 128 1.05 12.27 -12.64
C PHE A 128 0.07 11.24 -13.21
N SER A 129 -1.14 11.67 -13.58
CA SER A 129 -2.14 10.82 -14.22
C SER A 129 -1.63 10.23 -15.54
N ASP A 130 -1.05 11.06 -16.40
CA ASP A 130 -0.48 10.64 -17.69
C ASP A 130 0.71 9.68 -17.49
N PHE A 131 1.57 9.96 -16.51
CA PHE A 131 2.67 9.06 -16.16
C PHE A 131 2.17 7.68 -15.71
N ILE A 132 1.13 7.64 -14.86
CA ILE A 132 0.52 6.39 -14.41
C ILE A 132 -0.18 5.66 -15.57
N ALA A 133 -0.84 6.39 -16.46
CA ALA A 133 -1.46 5.83 -17.66
C ALA A 133 -0.42 5.20 -18.61
N LEU A 134 0.72 5.88 -18.80
CA LEU A 134 1.85 5.36 -19.57
C LEU A 134 2.47 4.12 -18.90
N ALA A 135 2.67 4.16 -17.58
CA ALA A 135 3.17 3.02 -16.82
C ALA A 135 2.23 1.81 -16.91
N ASN A 136 0.91 2.03 -17.01
CA ASN A 136 -0.07 0.96 -17.19
C ASN A 136 0.13 0.19 -18.51
N LEU A 137 0.75 0.78 -19.54
CA LEU A 137 1.00 0.10 -20.82
C LEU A 137 1.98 -1.07 -20.71
N VAL A 138 2.84 -1.08 -19.69
CA VAL A 138 3.79 -2.18 -19.45
C VAL A 138 3.28 -3.19 -18.42
N LEU A 139 2.10 -2.95 -17.83
CA LEU A 139 1.50 -3.86 -16.86
C LEU A 139 0.77 -5.02 -17.55
N PRO A 140 0.54 -6.13 -16.84
CA PRO A 140 -0.20 -7.25 -17.39
C PRO A 140 -1.59 -6.82 -17.86
N GLY A 141 -1.96 -7.19 -19.09
CA GLY A 141 -3.30 -6.96 -19.60
C GLY A 141 -4.35 -7.87 -18.94
N PRO A 142 -5.63 -7.73 -19.33
CA PRO A 142 -6.70 -8.62 -18.90
C PRO A 142 -6.36 -10.10 -19.18
N GLY A 143 -6.83 -10.99 -18.31
CA GLY A 143 -6.78 -12.43 -18.53
C GLY A 143 -8.02 -12.95 -19.26
N ALA A 144 -8.14 -14.28 -19.34
CA ALA A 144 -9.33 -14.92 -19.89
C ALA A 144 -10.61 -14.50 -19.11
N PRO A 145 -11.76 -14.37 -19.81
CA PRO A 145 -13.03 -14.10 -19.15
C PRO A 145 -13.33 -15.13 -18.07
N ASN A 146 -13.97 -14.70 -16.98
CA ASN A 146 -14.41 -15.55 -15.87
C ASN A 146 -13.30 -16.33 -15.12
N ASN A 147 -12.02 -15.98 -15.29
CA ASN A 147 -10.96 -16.58 -14.48
C ASN A 147 -11.18 -16.23 -12.98
N PRO A 148 -11.27 -17.22 -12.07
CA PRO A 148 -11.42 -16.94 -10.64
C PRO A 148 -10.23 -16.17 -10.08
N ALA A 149 -10.47 -15.43 -8.99
CA ALA A 149 -9.37 -14.86 -8.23
C ALA A 149 -8.67 -15.96 -7.44
N VAL A 150 -7.34 -15.94 -7.44
CA VAL A 150 -6.48 -16.95 -6.81
C VAL A 150 -5.58 -16.25 -5.78
N GLU A 151 -5.32 -16.90 -4.64
CA GLU A 151 -4.41 -16.35 -3.63
C GLU A 151 -2.96 -16.37 -4.13
N GLY A 152 -2.14 -15.42 -3.67
CA GLY A 152 -0.75 -15.29 -4.09
C GLY A 152 0.08 -16.56 -3.85
N LYS A 153 -0.18 -17.28 -2.75
CA LYS A 153 0.44 -18.57 -2.42
C LYS A 153 0.14 -19.66 -3.44
N ASP A 154 -0.97 -19.54 -4.17
CA ASP A 154 -1.37 -20.50 -5.21
C ASP A 154 -0.99 -19.98 -6.62
N ALA A 155 -0.62 -18.70 -6.74
CA ALA A 155 -0.16 -18.06 -7.97
C ALA A 155 1.31 -18.38 -8.31
N HIS A 156 2.04 -19.02 -7.40
CA HIS A 156 3.44 -19.44 -7.58
C HIS A 156 3.59 -20.40 -8.76
N SER A 157 4.16 -19.94 -9.87
CA SER A 157 5.03 -20.80 -10.68
C SER A 157 6.43 -20.73 -10.08
N ALA A 158 7.10 -21.86 -9.92
CA ALA A 158 8.43 -22.04 -9.33
C ALA A 158 9.52 -21.07 -9.84
N VAL A 159 9.46 -19.80 -9.45
CA VAL A 159 10.52 -18.82 -9.66
C VAL A 159 11.38 -18.86 -8.41
N SER A 160 12.55 -19.49 -8.58
CA SER A 160 13.62 -19.69 -7.61
C SER A 160 13.88 -18.45 -6.71
N PRO A 161 14.25 -18.63 -5.43
CA PRO A 161 14.64 -17.53 -4.55
C PRO A 161 15.63 -16.60 -5.24
N SER A 162 15.22 -15.34 -5.42
CA SER A 162 16.06 -14.27 -5.92
C SER A 162 16.57 -13.46 -4.73
N VAL A 163 17.76 -12.88 -4.87
CA VAL A 163 18.29 -11.88 -3.92
C VAL A 163 17.26 -10.77 -3.67
N ILE A 164 16.45 -10.46 -4.68
CA ILE A 164 15.37 -9.47 -4.62
C ILE A 164 14.28 -9.90 -3.62
N THR A 165 13.80 -11.15 -3.67
CA THR A 165 12.67 -11.63 -2.84
C THR A 165 13.09 -12.06 -1.42
N THR A 166 14.39 -12.21 -1.16
CA THR A 166 14.93 -12.67 0.12
C THR A 166 14.51 -11.79 1.30
N LEU A 167 14.47 -10.46 1.10
CA LEU A 167 14.02 -9.52 2.14
C LEU A 167 12.54 -9.70 2.49
N SER A 168 11.71 -9.94 1.47
CA SER A 168 10.27 -10.15 1.63
C SER A 168 9.98 -11.49 2.31
N GLN A 169 10.71 -12.55 1.97
CA GLN A 169 10.58 -13.86 2.62
C GLN A 169 10.99 -13.85 4.10
N ARG A 170 12.08 -13.14 4.45
CA ARG A 170 12.50 -12.95 5.86
C ARG A 170 11.45 -12.18 6.65
N ALA A 171 10.86 -11.16 6.04
CA ALA A 171 9.78 -10.41 6.67
C ALA A 171 8.53 -11.28 6.86
N ALA A 172 8.16 -12.10 5.88
CA ALA A 172 7.04 -13.04 5.98
C ALA A 172 7.20 -14.01 7.17
N THR A 173 8.39 -14.59 7.36
CA THR A 173 8.68 -15.42 8.54
C THR A 173 8.52 -14.64 9.84
N ARG A 174 9.09 -13.43 9.91
CA ARG A 174 9.06 -12.64 11.14
C ARG A 174 7.64 -12.23 11.55
N ASN A 175 6.78 -11.99 10.56
CA ASN A 175 5.41 -11.55 10.81
C ASN A 175 4.41 -12.72 10.91
N ASN A 176 4.87 -13.98 10.89
CA ASN A 176 4.01 -15.17 10.84
C ASN A 176 3.04 -15.16 9.64
N GLU A 177 3.51 -14.73 8.48
CA GLU A 177 2.74 -14.57 7.24
C GLU A 177 3.11 -15.65 6.20
N ARG A 178 3.92 -16.65 6.55
CA ARG A 178 4.25 -17.72 5.61
C ARG A 178 3.04 -18.66 5.43
N PRO A 179 2.71 -19.03 4.19
CA PRO A 179 1.60 -19.95 3.92
C PRO A 179 1.84 -21.38 4.45
N ASP A 180 3.10 -21.75 4.71
CA ASP A 180 3.51 -23.11 5.11
C ASP A 180 3.89 -23.23 6.61
N ALA A 181 3.67 -22.17 7.40
CA ALA A 181 4.06 -22.09 8.81
C ALA A 181 2.95 -22.51 9.77
#